data_AF-A0A182SBD9-F1
#
_entry.id   AF-A0A182SBD9-F1
#
_cell.length_a   1.000
_cell.length_b   1.000
_cell.length_c   1.000
_cell.angle_alpha   90.00
_cell.angle_beta   90.00
_cell.angle_gamma   90.00
#
_symmetry.space_group_name_H-M   'P 1'
#
loop_
_entity.id
_entity.type
_entity.pdbx_description
1 polymer ?
#
loop_
_entity_poly.entity_id
_entity_poly.type
_entity_poly.pdbx_seq_one_letter_code
_entity_poly.pdbx_strand_id
1 'polypeptide(L)'
;MASSISCFSCEHTDSESVCEDNLIECDASGASLGMIRVAAFKPTMQIIQSSTFRCFELVVQDTPNEYRTRGCAYDSVDVCQGEVRVGVQSGCRWCNDHDGCNSAGKFQANMVLLTVVLSMGVFLKKCFE
;
A
#
# COMPACT_ATOMS: atom_id res chain seq x y z
N MET A 1 11.69 9.45 -20.76
CA MET A 1 10.94 8.18 -20.80
C MET A 1 10.25 8.09 -19.44
N ALA A 2 8.92 8.06 -19.41
CA ALA A 2 8.21 7.82 -18.17
C ALA A 2 8.45 6.34 -17.82
N SER A 3 9.18 6.05 -16.75
CA SER A 3 9.27 4.69 -16.25
C SER A 3 7.87 4.31 -15.76
N SER A 4 7.22 3.37 -16.42
CA SER A 4 5.98 2.80 -15.89
C SER A 4 6.36 1.95 -14.68
N ILE A 5 5.77 2.29 -13.54
CA ILE A 5 5.85 1.53 -12.29
C ILE A 5 4.56 0.74 -12.16
N SER A 6 4.63 -0.45 -11.60
CA SER A 6 3.43 -1.24 -11.28
C SER A 6 3.05 -1.06 -9.81
N CYS A 7 1.76 -0.98 -9.50
CA CYS A 7 1.26 -0.78 -8.14
C CYS A 7 0.13 -1.75 -7.83
N PHE A 8 0.01 -2.14 -6.56
CA PHE A 8 -1.18 -2.82 -6.09
C PHE A 8 -2.38 -1.87 -6.15
N SER A 9 -3.53 -2.38 -6.56
CA SER A 9 -4.73 -1.59 -6.86
C SER A 9 -5.98 -2.26 -6.33
N CYS A 10 -6.74 -1.55 -5.50
CA CYS A 10 -8.03 -2.01 -5.02
C CYS A 10 -8.87 -0.82 -4.54
N GLU A 11 -10.17 -1.01 -4.51
CA GLU A 11 -11.14 -0.09 -3.95
C GLU A 11 -11.52 -0.48 -2.52
N HIS A 12 -12.05 0.47 -1.76
CA HIS A 12 -12.50 0.30 -0.38
C HIS A 12 -13.60 -0.76 -0.16
N THR A 13 -14.24 -1.24 -1.21
CA THR A 13 -15.24 -2.32 -1.17
C THR A 13 -14.64 -3.70 -1.44
N ASP A 14 -13.40 -3.76 -1.89
CA ASP A 14 -12.73 -5.01 -2.23
C ASP A 14 -12.24 -5.75 -0.96
N SER A 15 -12.11 -7.07 -1.05
CA SER A 15 -11.50 -7.85 0.03
C SER A 15 -9.99 -7.60 0.10
N GLU A 16 -9.41 -7.79 1.28
CA GLU A 16 -7.96 -7.63 1.50
C GLU A 16 -7.12 -8.48 0.54
N SER A 17 -7.58 -9.69 0.20
CA SER A 17 -6.93 -10.56 -0.79
C SER A 17 -6.80 -9.91 -2.17
N VAL A 18 -7.82 -9.17 -2.62
CA VAL A 18 -7.77 -8.44 -3.89
C VAL A 18 -6.73 -7.32 -3.82
N CYS A 19 -6.66 -6.61 -2.69
CA CYS A 19 -5.66 -5.58 -2.44
C CYS A 19 -4.20 -6.10 -2.41
N GLU A 20 -4.00 -7.39 -2.12
CA GLU A 20 -2.68 -8.04 -2.06
C GLU A 20 -2.25 -8.64 -3.41
N ASP A 21 -3.18 -9.02 -4.28
CA ASP A 21 -2.86 -9.75 -5.52
C ASP A 21 -3.01 -8.90 -6.80
N ASN A 22 -3.77 -7.80 -6.77
CA ASN A 22 -4.08 -7.02 -7.96
C ASN A 22 -2.98 -5.99 -8.28
N LEU A 23 -1.98 -6.41 -9.05
CA LEU A 23 -0.92 -5.54 -9.56
C LEU A 23 -1.31 -4.96 -10.93
N ILE A 24 -1.25 -3.63 -11.09
CA ILE A 24 -1.51 -2.94 -12.36
C ILE A 24 -0.32 -2.08 -12.77
N GLU A 25 -0.13 -1.90 -14.08
CA GLU A 25 0.84 -0.92 -14.60
C GLU A 25 0.28 0.50 -14.46
N CYS A 26 1.10 1.45 -13.99
CA CYS A 26 0.68 2.84 -13.90
C CYS A 26 0.82 3.57 -15.22
N ASP A 27 -0.34 3.97 -15.73
CA ASP A 27 -0.50 4.93 -16.80
C ASP A 27 -1.52 6.01 -16.40
N ALA A 28 -1.89 6.89 -17.34
CA ALA A 28 -2.87 7.94 -17.09
C ALA A 28 -4.25 7.38 -16.70
N SER A 29 -4.62 6.19 -17.19
CA SER A 29 -5.90 5.55 -16.88
C SER A 29 -5.91 4.99 -15.45
N GLY A 30 -4.86 4.27 -15.07
CA GLY A 30 -4.66 3.74 -13.72
C GLY A 30 -4.55 4.86 -12.68
N ALA A 31 -3.82 5.93 -13.00
CA ALA A 31 -3.72 7.11 -12.14
C ALA A 31 -5.08 7.80 -11.98
N SER A 32 -5.82 8.00 -13.07
CA SER A 32 -7.15 8.61 -13.01
C SER A 32 -8.13 7.78 -12.18
N LEU A 33 -8.13 6.45 -12.35
CA LEU A 33 -8.95 5.55 -11.55
C LEU A 33 -8.58 5.62 -10.06
N GLY A 34 -7.29 5.63 -9.74
CA GLY A 34 -6.81 5.84 -8.37
C GLY A 34 -7.31 7.15 -7.77
N MET A 35 -7.26 8.25 -8.54
CA MET A 35 -7.76 9.55 -8.08
C MET A 35 -9.27 9.60 -7.88
N ILE A 36 -10.06 8.89 -8.69
CA ILE A 36 -11.51 8.76 -8.48
C ILE A 36 -11.78 8.08 -7.14
N ARG A 37 -11.05 7.00 -6.82
CA ARG A 37 -11.18 6.31 -5.54
C ARG A 37 -10.78 7.19 -4.36
N VAL A 38 -9.70 7.98 -4.50
CA VAL A 38 -9.32 8.96 -3.46
C VAL A 38 -10.38 10.05 -3.30
N ALA A 39 -10.98 10.53 -4.39
CA ALA A 39 -12.02 11.56 -4.36
C ALA A 39 -13.29 11.10 -3.61
N ALA A 40 -13.54 9.79 -3.51
CA ALA A 40 -14.61 9.24 -2.67
C ALA A 40 -14.42 9.56 -1.18
N PHE A 41 -13.18 9.80 -0.73
CA PHE A 41 -12.86 10.21 0.64
C PHE A 41 -12.39 11.66 0.75
N LYS A 42 -11.75 12.21 -0.29
CA LYS A 42 -11.17 13.56 -0.32
C LYS A 42 -11.67 14.35 -1.54
N PRO A 43 -12.94 14.78 -1.57
CA PRO A 43 -13.55 15.38 -2.76
C PRO A 43 -12.99 16.77 -3.12
N THR A 44 -12.31 17.44 -2.19
CA THR A 44 -11.74 18.79 -2.38
C THR A 44 -10.29 18.75 -2.88
N MET A 45 -9.70 17.57 -3.03
CA MET A 45 -8.33 17.41 -3.50
C MET A 45 -8.22 17.83 -4.96
N GLN A 46 -7.23 18.68 -5.26
CA GLN A 46 -6.96 19.10 -6.63
C GLN A 46 -6.16 18.03 -7.37
N ILE A 47 -6.70 17.56 -8.50
CA ILE A 47 -6.04 16.57 -9.34
C ILE A 47 -5.33 17.32 -10.47
N ILE A 48 -4.00 17.34 -10.42
CA ILE A 48 -3.15 17.89 -11.47
C ILE A 48 -2.51 16.69 -12.18
N GLN A 49 -2.78 16.54 -13.47
CA GLN A 49 -2.22 15.44 -14.25
C GLN A 49 -0.72 15.65 -14.52
N SER A 50 0.05 14.57 -14.45
CA SER A 50 1.48 14.52 -14.78
C SER A 50 1.78 13.35 -15.71
N SER A 51 2.96 13.38 -16.35
CA SER A 51 3.48 12.28 -17.15
C SER A 51 4.22 11.21 -16.31
N THR A 52 4.36 11.45 -15.01
CA THR A 52 4.97 10.54 -14.03
C THR A 52 3.94 10.07 -13.01
N PHE A 53 4.15 8.87 -12.47
CA PHE A 53 3.21 8.19 -11.58
C PHE A 53 3.89 7.67 -10.33
N ARG A 54 3.09 7.45 -9.28
CA ARG A 54 3.52 6.83 -8.02
C ARG A 54 2.43 5.94 -7.45
N CYS A 55 2.80 4.96 -6.64
CA CYS A 55 1.86 4.15 -5.91
C CYS A 55 1.37 4.87 -4.65
N PHE A 56 0.13 4.61 -4.25
CA PHE A 56 -0.40 5.06 -2.96
C PHE A 56 -1.13 3.95 -2.20
N GLU A 57 -1.26 4.14 -0.90
CA GLU A 57 -2.20 3.49 -0.01
C GLU A 57 -2.89 4.56 0.85
N LEU A 58 -4.21 4.51 0.96
CA LEU A 58 -5.02 5.32 1.85
C LEU A 58 -5.89 4.41 2.73
N VAL A 59 -5.88 4.65 4.04
CA VAL A 59 -6.70 3.93 5.02
C VAL A 59 -7.53 4.95 5.79
N VAL A 60 -8.85 4.76 5.78
CA VAL A 60 -9.83 5.60 6.46
C VAL A 60 -10.62 4.75 7.44
N GLN A 61 -10.64 5.16 8.70
CA GLN A 61 -11.41 4.51 9.76
C GLN A 61 -12.73 5.26 9.96
N ASP A 62 -13.85 4.59 9.75
CA ASP A 62 -15.20 5.09 10.01
C ASP A 62 -15.98 4.06 10.84
N THR A 63 -15.79 4.13 12.15
CA THR A 63 -16.18 3.10 13.13
C THR A 63 -17.59 2.53 12.89
N PRO A 64 -17.75 1.20 12.72
CA PRO A 64 -16.76 0.13 12.91
C PRO A 64 -15.96 -0.25 11.66
N ASN A 65 -16.12 0.46 10.54
CA ASN A 65 -15.56 0.10 9.24
C ASN A 65 -14.14 0.65 9.05
N GLU A 66 -13.28 -0.11 8.37
CA GLU A 66 -12.01 0.36 7.81
C GLU A 66 -12.09 0.30 6.29
N TYR A 67 -11.77 1.41 5.64
CA TYR A 67 -11.76 1.55 4.19
C TYR A 67 -10.32 1.67 3.71
N ARG A 68 -9.86 0.71 2.91
CA ARG A 68 -8.52 0.68 2.34
C ARG A 68 -8.58 0.89 0.84
N THR A 69 -7.74 1.74 0.29
CA THR A 69 -7.66 1.97 -1.15
C THR A 69 -6.21 2.04 -1.57
N ARG A 70 -5.89 1.37 -2.67
CA ARG A 70 -4.56 1.37 -3.28
C ARG A 70 -4.67 1.67 -4.77
N GLY A 71 -3.61 2.18 -5.35
CA GLY A 71 -3.49 2.31 -6.79
C GLY A 71 -2.38 3.25 -7.21
N CYS A 72 -2.49 3.72 -8.44
CA CYS A 72 -1.61 4.71 -9.04
C CYS A 72 -2.14 6.13 -8.78
N ALA A 73 -1.24 7.08 -8.61
CA ALA A 73 -1.51 8.50 -8.57
C ALA A 73 -0.57 9.23 -9.53
N TYR A 74 -1.02 10.40 -10.00
CA TYR A 74 -0.11 11.37 -10.61
C TYR A 74 0.90 11.83 -9.55
N ASP A 75 2.17 11.92 -9.91
CA ASP A 75 3.25 12.32 -8.98
C ASP A 75 3.04 13.75 -8.44
N SER A 76 2.35 14.60 -9.20
CA SER A 76 1.93 15.94 -8.79
C SER A 76 0.83 15.98 -7.72
N VAL A 77 0.18 14.86 -7.39
CA VAL A 77 -0.98 14.83 -6.47
C VAL A 77 -0.64 14.11 -5.18
N ASP A 78 -0.55 14.85 -4.07
CA ASP A 78 -0.32 14.28 -2.74
C ASP A 78 -1.61 13.75 -2.11
N VAL A 79 -1.84 12.45 -2.26
CA VAL A 79 -3.00 11.72 -1.70
C VAL A 79 -3.09 11.85 -0.18
N CYS A 80 -1.97 12.05 0.51
CA CYS A 80 -1.93 12.11 1.96
C CYS A 80 -2.32 13.47 2.52
N GLN A 81 -2.32 14.52 1.71
CA GLN A 81 -2.78 15.86 2.11
C GLN A 81 -4.30 15.98 2.12
N GLY A 82 -4.80 16.97 2.87
CA GLY A 82 -6.21 17.24 3.02
C GLY A 82 -6.93 16.29 3.98
N GLU A 83 -8.15 16.68 4.35
CA GLU A 83 -8.98 15.94 5.29
C GLU A 83 -9.92 14.99 4.54
N VAL A 84 -10.22 13.86 5.17
CA VAL A 84 -11.26 12.95 4.70
C VAL A 84 -12.63 13.51 5.07
N ARG A 85 -13.61 13.36 4.18
CA ARG A 85 -14.98 13.83 4.42
C ARG A 85 -15.77 12.97 5.41
N VAL A 86 -15.33 11.74 5.63
CA VAL A 86 -15.94 10.75 6.55
C VAL A 86 -14.83 10.05 7.33
N GLY A 87 -15.11 9.72 8.58
CA GLY A 87 -14.16 9.03 9.45
C GLY A 87 -12.88 9.83 9.73
N VAL A 88 -11.80 9.10 9.97
CA VAL A 88 -10.45 9.64 10.19
C VAL A 88 -9.44 8.91 9.30
N GLN A 89 -8.49 9.64 8.71
CA GLN A 89 -7.38 9.02 8.01
C GLN A 89 -6.46 8.33 9.03
N SER A 90 -6.51 7.00 9.11
CA SER A 90 -5.68 6.20 10.02
C SER A 90 -4.33 5.82 9.41
N GLY A 91 -4.21 5.83 8.08
CA GLY A 91 -2.97 5.55 7.37
C GLY A 91 -2.93 6.19 5.99
N CYS A 92 -1.75 6.65 5.58
CA CYS A 92 -1.50 7.04 4.20
C CYS A 92 -0.01 6.91 3.87
N ARG A 93 0.28 6.37 2.69
CA ARG A 93 1.65 6.22 2.18
C ARG A 93 1.66 6.36 0.67
N TRP A 94 2.78 6.85 0.14
CA TRP A 94 3.10 6.81 -1.29
C TRP A 94 4.53 6.34 -1.49
N CYS A 95 4.83 5.82 -2.68
CA CYS A 95 6.17 5.33 -3.05
C CYS A 95 6.30 5.26 -4.58
N ASN A 96 7.54 5.32 -5.08
CA ASN A 96 7.85 5.29 -6.51
C ASN A 96 9.21 4.63 -6.81
N ASP A 97 9.74 3.87 -5.86
CA ASP A 97 11.11 3.35 -5.87
C ASP A 97 11.24 1.98 -6.55
N HIS A 98 10.18 1.15 -6.56
CA HIS A 98 10.12 -0.13 -7.27
C HIS A 98 8.68 -0.60 -7.47
N ASP A 99 8.46 -1.54 -8.39
CA ASP A 99 7.15 -2.14 -8.63
C ASP A 99 6.57 -2.78 -7.36
N GLY A 100 5.30 -2.52 -7.07
CA GLY A 100 4.60 -3.09 -5.92
C GLY A 100 5.04 -2.52 -4.57
N CYS A 101 5.73 -1.37 -4.54
CA CYS A 101 6.20 -0.73 -3.31
C CYS A 101 5.06 -0.40 -2.30
N ASN A 102 3.81 -0.30 -2.78
CA ASN A 102 2.63 -0.10 -1.94
C ASN A 102 2.00 -1.39 -1.42
N SER A 103 2.69 -2.53 -1.53
CA SER A 103 2.25 -3.78 -0.89
C SER A 103 2.00 -3.55 0.60
N ALA A 104 0.97 -4.23 1.12
CA ALA A 104 0.95 -4.57 2.54
C ALA A 104 2.13 -5.50 2.72
N GLY A 105 3.25 -4.97 3.17
CA GLY A 105 4.30 -5.80 3.74
C GLY A 105 3.69 -6.51 4.94
N LYS A 106 3.13 -7.71 4.73
CA LYS A 106 3.08 -8.71 5.79
C LYS A 106 4.54 -8.97 6.09
N PHE A 107 5.06 -8.25 7.10
CA PHE A 107 6.28 -8.65 7.77
C PHE A 107 5.96 -9.95 8.51
N GLN A 108 5.76 -11.04 7.76
CA GLN A 108 5.92 -12.39 8.27
C GLN A 108 7.41 -12.54 8.49
N ALA A 109 7.91 -11.92 9.57
CA ALA A 109 9.16 -12.32 10.17
C ALA A 109 9.02 -13.83 10.39
N ASN A 110 9.74 -14.58 9.58
CA ASN A 110 9.70 -16.03 9.53
C ASN A 110 10.16 -16.54 10.90
N MET A 111 9.24 -16.71 11.85
CA MET A 111 9.49 -17.10 13.26
C MET A 111 10.05 -18.52 13.38
N VAL A 112 10.29 -19.19 12.24
CA VAL A 112 10.97 -20.48 12.14
C VAL A 112 12.50 -20.32 12.22
N LEU A 113 13.07 -19.19 11.80
CA LEU A 113 14.53 -18.99 11.84
C LEU A 113 15.07 -18.82 13.27
N LEU A 114 14.28 -18.23 14.18
CA LEU A 114 14.70 -18.05 15.58
C LEU A 114 14.69 -19.36 16.38
N THR A 115 13.78 -20.29 16.09
CA THR A 115 13.67 -21.56 16.84
C THR A 115 14.77 -22.57 16.46
N VAL A 116 15.20 -22.59 15.19
CA VAL A 116 16.31 -23.47 14.74
C VAL A 116 17.65 -23.05 15.35
N VAL A 117 17.94 -21.74 15.43
CA VAL A 117 19.18 -21.24 16.02
C VAL A 117 19.25 -21.50 17.53
N LEU A 118 18.13 -21.34 18.25
CA LEU A 118 18.06 -21.61 19.69
C LEU A 118 18.17 -23.11 20.01
N SER A 119 17.55 -23.97 19.21
CA SER A 119 17.64 -25.42 19.40
C SER A 119 19.03 -25.96 19.09
N MET A 120 19.66 -25.56 17.97
CA MET A 120 21.05 -25.94 17.66
C MET A 120 22.04 -25.48 18.74
N GLY A 121 21.87 -24.27 19.29
CA GLY A 121 22.71 -23.77 20.38
C GLY A 121 22.62 -24.62 21.66
N VAL A 122 21.45 -25.17 21.97
CA VAL A 122 21.25 -26.06 23.13
C VAL A 122 21.80 -27.47 22.87
N PHE A 123 21.67 -27.99 21.65
CA PHE A 123 22.23 -29.30 21.27
C PHE A 123 23.76 -29.29 21.26
N LEU A 124 24.40 -28.25 20.73
CA LEU A 124 25.87 -28.10 20.73
C LEU A 124 26.44 -28.02 22.16
N LYS A 125 25.73 -27.35 23.08
CA LYS A 125 26.17 -27.23 24.48
C LYS A 125 26.07 -28.55 25.25
N LYS A 126 25.18 -29.46 24.84
CA LYS A 126 25.00 -30.80 25.45
C LYS A 126 25.95 -31.88 24.91
N CYS A 127 26.63 -31.63 23.79
CA CYS A 127 27.61 -32.57 23.23
C CYS A 127 29.05 -32.33 23.70
N PHE A 128 29.29 -31.30 24.52
CA PHE A 128 30.64 -30.91 24.98
C PHE A 128 30.82 -31.00 26.50
N GLU A 129 29.92 -31.69 27.21
CA GLU A 129 30.00 -31.98 28.65
C GLU A 129 29.99 -33.48 28.91
#